data_AF-A0A9W6ZVA6-F1
#
_entry.id   AF-A0A9W6ZVA6-F1
#
_cell.length_a   1.000
_cell.length_b   1.000
_cell.length_c   1.000
_cell.angle_alpha   90.00
_cell.angle_beta   90.00
_cell.angle_gamma   90.00
#
_symmetry.space_group_name_H-M   'P 1'
#
loop_
_entity.id
_entity.type
_entity.pdbx_description
1 polymer ?
#
loop_
_entity_poly.entity_id
_entity_poly.type
_entity_poly.pdbx_seq_one_letter_code
_entity_poly.pdbx_strand_id
1 'polypeptide(L)'
;MYHLDPTLVSHAAPSTGDRVLTPFGKGVVVEKRTTDLVVKLHESTWVLAYGQKPTLYLDPAIVKKDPVDSPVVGGEAVTTQSDPGSFFLDPALIKRETDFSVGQRVLTQFGKGVVAEKRVNAYVVVLHESTWVLAYGQKPTLYLGPNMLKPDPTFSPIVGSEKVTTPFGEGIVLSTDPTSEQLIVESTKWLLANDSLPRFFLDPTLVTRFDEKELKTGETYNTSFCPSFCPAVLTSLFQDKVILQPKTWELAYKQIPRFYLTRRPSRTIGWSLK
;
A
#
# COMPACT_ATOMS: atom_id res chain seq x y z
N MET A 1 11.36 -51.95 -6.65
CA MET A 1 12.72 -51.35 -6.65
C MET A 1 12.74 -50.33 -7.77
N TYR A 2 12.65 -49.04 -7.46
CA TYR A 2 12.82 -47.98 -8.45
C TYR A 2 14.32 -47.69 -8.54
N HIS A 3 14.91 -48.01 -9.69
CA HIS A 3 16.25 -47.56 -10.04
C HIS A 3 16.18 -46.06 -10.31
N LEU A 4 16.58 -45.24 -9.34
CA LEU A 4 16.90 -43.84 -9.57
C LEU A 4 18.24 -43.81 -10.28
N ASP A 5 18.25 -43.32 -11.52
CA ASP A 5 19.46 -43.13 -12.32
C ASP A 5 20.24 -41.91 -11.76
N PRO A 6 21.44 -42.10 -11.17
CA PRO A 6 22.18 -41.04 -10.50
C PRO A 6 23.09 -40.29 -11.48
N THR A 7 22.60 -39.98 -12.68
CA THR A 7 23.26 -39.01 -13.57
C THR A 7 22.96 -37.59 -13.11
N LEU A 8 23.36 -37.30 -11.86
CA LEU A 8 23.59 -35.94 -11.38
C LEU A 8 24.79 -35.40 -12.17
N VAL A 9 24.50 -34.83 -13.34
CA VAL A 9 25.45 -33.99 -14.06
C VAL A 9 25.83 -32.88 -13.08
N SER A 10 27.03 -32.96 -12.51
CA SER A 10 27.56 -31.88 -11.71
C SER A 10 27.76 -30.70 -12.66
N HIS A 11 26.78 -29.81 -12.68
CA HIS A 11 26.90 -28.58 -13.46
C HIS A 11 28.11 -27.83 -12.90
N ALA A 12 29.18 -27.77 -13.69
CA ALA A 12 30.41 -27.08 -13.31
C ALA A 12 30.06 -25.67 -12.83
N ALA A 13 30.57 -25.30 -11.66
CA ALA A 13 30.31 -23.99 -11.08
C ALA A 13 30.67 -22.87 -12.09
N PRO A 14 29.88 -21.80 -12.18
CA PRO A 14 30.22 -20.67 -13.03
C PRO A 14 31.59 -20.06 -12.68
N SER A 15 32.28 -19.62 -13.71
CA SER A 15 33.57 -18.93 -13.70
C SER A 15 33.44 -17.57 -14.38
N THR A 16 34.39 -16.68 -14.14
CA THR A 16 34.44 -15.36 -14.79
C THR A 16 34.43 -15.51 -16.31
N GLY A 17 33.59 -14.73 -16.99
CA GLY A 17 33.36 -14.78 -18.44
C GLY A 17 32.21 -15.69 -18.87
N ASP A 18 31.76 -16.61 -18.01
CA ASP A 18 30.67 -17.52 -18.36
C ASP A 18 29.33 -16.76 -18.49
N ARG A 19 28.56 -17.14 -19.51
CA ARG A 19 27.15 -16.74 -19.64
C ARG A 19 26.32 -17.54 -18.65
N VAL A 20 25.43 -16.85 -17.95
CA VAL A 20 24.64 -17.43 -16.88
C VAL A 20 23.17 -17.00 -16.96
N LEU A 21 22.32 -17.94 -16.56
CA LEU A 21 20.90 -17.77 -16.29
C LEU A 21 20.71 -17.47 -14.81
N THR A 22 20.02 -16.37 -14.51
CA THR A 22 19.67 -15.95 -13.15
C THR A 22 18.14 -15.81 -13.03
N PRO A 23 17.58 -15.76 -11.82
CA PRO A 23 16.16 -15.43 -11.63
C PRO A 23 15.74 -14.07 -12.22
N PHE A 24 16.70 -13.19 -12.50
CA PHE A 24 16.49 -11.82 -12.95
C PHE A 24 16.80 -11.60 -14.44
N GLY A 25 17.16 -12.66 -15.18
CA GLY A 25 17.51 -12.63 -16.60
C GLY A 25 18.86 -13.26 -16.91
N LYS A 26 19.34 -13.05 -18.15
CA LYS A 26 20.65 -13.53 -18.62
C LYS A 26 21.74 -12.49 -18.42
N GLY A 27 22.92 -12.96 -18.03
CA GLY A 27 24.10 -12.13 -17.83
C GLY A 27 25.41 -12.87 -18.01
N VAL A 28 26.51 -12.20 -17.67
CA VAL A 28 27.86 -12.77 -17.64
C VAL A 28 28.46 -12.54 -16.26
N VAL A 29 29.15 -13.55 -15.75
CA VAL A 29 29.94 -13.46 -14.52
C VAL A 29 31.14 -12.56 -14.81
N VAL A 30 31.17 -11.38 -14.18
CA VAL A 30 32.26 -10.41 -14.32
C VAL A 30 33.36 -10.70 -13.31
N GLU A 31 33.00 -11.20 -12.13
CA GLU A 31 33.92 -11.51 -11.05
C GLU A 31 33.37 -12.66 -10.20
N LYS A 32 34.24 -13.57 -9.79
CA LYS A 32 33.95 -14.63 -8.83
C LYS A 32 34.66 -14.32 -7.53
N ARG A 33 33.90 -14.11 -6.46
CA ARG A 33 34.42 -13.87 -5.11
C ARG A 33 34.30 -15.12 -4.27
N THR A 34 34.87 -15.11 -3.07
CA THR A 34 34.82 -16.25 -2.14
C THR A 34 33.40 -16.58 -1.69
N THR A 35 32.52 -15.58 -1.60
CA THR A 35 31.15 -15.72 -1.08
C THR A 35 30.06 -15.67 -2.14
N ASP A 36 30.31 -15.01 -3.28
CA ASP A 36 29.28 -14.74 -4.29
C ASP A 36 29.85 -14.50 -5.70
N LEU A 37 28.95 -14.33 -6.66
CA LEU A 37 29.25 -13.99 -8.05
C LEU A 37 28.77 -12.56 -8.36
N VAL A 38 29.62 -11.77 -9.01
CA VAL A 38 29.23 -10.49 -9.59
C VAL A 38 28.78 -10.74 -11.02
N VAL A 39 27.49 -10.58 -11.28
CA VAL A 39 26.87 -10.86 -12.58
C VAL A 39 26.33 -9.58 -13.19
N LYS A 40 26.78 -9.23 -14.39
CA LYS A 40 26.23 -8.10 -15.15
C LYS A 40 25.17 -8.63 -16.11
N LEU A 41 23.94 -8.15 -16.00
CA LEU A 41 22.86 -8.57 -16.89
C LEU A 41 23.01 -7.92 -18.26
N HIS A 42 22.65 -8.63 -19.33
CA HIS A 42 22.73 -8.10 -20.70
C HIS A 42 21.38 -8.10 -21.40
N GLU A 43 20.57 -9.12 -21.10
CA GLU A 43 19.24 -9.35 -21.63
C GLU A 43 18.25 -9.35 -20.44
N SER A 44 18.19 -8.21 -19.74
CA SER A 44 17.14 -7.96 -18.76
C SER A 44 16.05 -7.11 -19.38
N THR A 45 14.80 -7.42 -19.05
CA THR A 45 13.63 -6.60 -19.41
C THR A 45 13.57 -5.28 -18.63
N TRP A 46 14.53 -5.03 -17.75
CA TRP A 46 14.59 -3.86 -16.89
C TRP A 46 16.01 -3.26 -16.89
N VAL A 47 16.08 -1.94 -16.77
CA VAL A 47 17.32 -1.15 -16.68
C VAL A 47 17.27 -0.29 -15.41
N LEU A 48 18.43 0.06 -14.87
CA LEU A 48 18.54 1.01 -13.78
C LEU A 48 18.23 2.44 -14.28
N ALA A 49 18.08 3.37 -13.34
CA ALA A 49 18.05 4.79 -13.66
C ALA A 49 19.24 5.16 -14.57
N TYR A 50 19.00 6.07 -15.53
CA TYR A 50 19.98 6.47 -16.54
C TYR A 50 20.39 5.38 -17.55
N GLY A 51 19.56 4.34 -17.71
CA GLY A 51 19.72 3.33 -18.77
C GLY A 51 20.87 2.35 -18.53
N GLN A 52 21.43 2.30 -17.32
CA GLN A 52 22.51 1.37 -16.99
C GLN A 52 21.98 -0.06 -16.83
N LYS A 53 22.77 -1.02 -17.33
CA LYS A 53 22.46 -2.45 -17.12
C LYS A 53 22.79 -2.84 -15.67
N PRO A 54 21.89 -3.54 -14.98
CA PRO A 54 22.08 -3.89 -13.58
C PRO A 54 23.26 -4.87 -13.38
N THR A 55 24.01 -4.63 -12.31
CA THR A 55 25.04 -5.55 -11.79
C THR A 55 24.51 -6.14 -10.49
N LEU A 56 24.49 -7.46 -10.40
CA LEU A 56 23.93 -8.22 -9.28
C LEU A 56 25.05 -8.96 -8.54
N TYR A 57 24.85 -9.11 -7.23
CA TYR A 57 25.68 -9.92 -6.35
C TYR A 57 24.84 -11.14 -5.95
N LEU A 58 25.17 -12.31 -6.51
CA LEU A 58 24.33 -13.49 -6.46
C LEU A 58 25.05 -14.68 -5.83
N ASP A 59 24.29 -15.45 -5.03
CA ASP A 59 24.74 -16.74 -4.50
C ASP A 59 25.02 -17.70 -5.67
N PRO A 60 26.19 -18.38 -5.73
CA PRO A 60 26.50 -19.34 -6.79
C PRO A 60 25.44 -20.43 -6.97
N ALA A 61 24.70 -20.79 -5.91
CA ALA A 61 23.67 -21.83 -5.94
C ALA A 61 22.46 -21.47 -6.81
N ILE A 62 22.16 -20.18 -7.01
CA ILE A 62 21.01 -19.72 -7.81
C ILE A 62 21.38 -19.35 -9.26
N VAL A 63 22.66 -19.43 -9.61
CA VAL A 63 23.20 -19.07 -10.92
C VAL A 63 23.49 -20.34 -11.72
N LYS A 64 22.85 -20.50 -12.88
CA LYS A 64 23.06 -21.65 -13.76
C LYS A 64 23.84 -21.22 -14.99
N LYS A 65 24.80 -22.02 -15.46
CA LYS A 65 25.44 -21.75 -16.77
C LYS A 65 24.38 -21.79 -17.88
N ASP A 66 24.42 -20.81 -18.78
CA ASP A 66 23.60 -20.83 -19.98
C ASP A 66 24.17 -21.91 -20.93
N PRO A 67 23.42 -22.95 -21.31
CA PRO A 67 23.92 -24.06 -22.12
C PRO A 67 24.29 -23.68 -23.56
N VAL A 68 24.07 -22.43 -23.97
CA VAL A 68 24.50 -21.93 -25.28
C VAL A 68 26.01 -21.62 -25.24
N ASP A 69 26.80 -22.69 -25.21
CA ASP A 69 28.25 -22.65 -25.41
C ASP A 69 28.55 -22.26 -26.87
N SER A 70 28.89 -21.00 -27.08
CA SER A 70 29.79 -20.61 -28.16
C SER A 70 30.67 -19.47 -27.67
N PRO A 71 32.00 -19.65 -27.63
CA PRO A 71 32.90 -18.66 -27.10
C PRO A 71 32.94 -17.47 -28.06
N VAL A 72 32.33 -16.35 -27.65
CA VAL A 72 32.60 -15.05 -28.30
C VAL A 72 33.93 -14.57 -27.73
N VAL A 73 35.02 -15.13 -28.24
CA VAL A 73 36.36 -14.58 -28.05
C VAL A 73 36.41 -13.28 -28.85
N GLY A 74 36.65 -12.18 -28.13
CA GLY A 74 37.13 -10.88 -28.60
C GLY A 74 36.85 -10.51 -30.06
N GLY A 75 35.82 -9.70 -30.28
CA GLY A 75 35.60 -9.02 -31.55
C GLY A 75 34.87 -7.70 -31.30
N GLU A 76 35.37 -6.65 -31.92
CA GLU A 76 35.04 -5.24 -31.74
C GLU A 76 33.53 -4.90 -31.75
N ALA A 77 33.24 -3.70 -31.24
CA ALA A 77 31.92 -3.08 -31.18
C ALA A 77 31.16 -3.18 -32.51
N VAL A 78 30.30 -4.20 -32.63
CA VAL A 78 29.31 -4.28 -33.71
C VAL A 78 28.20 -3.29 -33.40
N THR A 79 28.15 -2.20 -34.17
CA THR A 79 27.03 -1.27 -34.25
C THR A 79 25.86 -2.00 -34.91
N THR A 80 24.99 -2.64 -34.12
CA THR A 80 23.73 -3.18 -34.62
C THR A 80 22.73 -2.04 -34.80
N GLN A 81 22.57 -1.63 -36.04
CA GLN A 81 21.45 -0.82 -36.51
C GLN A 81 20.17 -1.65 -36.31
N SER A 82 19.41 -1.32 -35.27
CA SER A 82 18.12 -1.94 -34.99
C SER A 82 17.04 -1.31 -35.87
N ASP A 83 16.52 -2.09 -36.81
CA ASP A 83 15.23 -1.78 -37.43
C ASP A 83 14.14 -1.72 -36.35
N PRO A 84 13.26 -0.70 -36.37
CA PRO A 84 12.15 -0.59 -35.42
C PRO A 84 11.03 -1.55 -35.85
N GLY A 85 11.19 -2.82 -35.50
CA GLY A 85 10.09 -3.78 -35.50
C GLY A 85 9.06 -3.37 -34.45
N SER A 86 8.08 -2.58 -34.88
CA SER A 86 6.93 -2.18 -34.08
C SER A 86 6.13 -3.41 -33.66
N PHE A 87 6.36 -3.88 -32.44
CA PHE A 87 5.42 -4.75 -31.74
C PHE A 87 4.16 -3.93 -31.45
N PHE A 88 3.24 -3.89 -32.41
CA PHE A 88 1.88 -3.43 -32.17
C PHE A 88 1.21 -4.44 -31.25
N LEU A 89 1.25 -4.15 -29.94
CA LEU A 89 0.31 -4.71 -28.99
C LEU A 89 -1.09 -4.33 -29.47
N ASP A 90 -1.94 -5.33 -29.63
CA ASP A 90 -3.34 -5.16 -30.03
C ASP A 90 -4.04 -4.16 -29.08
N PRO A 91 -4.44 -2.97 -29.57
CA PRO A 91 -5.02 -1.92 -28.71
C PRO A 91 -6.37 -2.33 -28.11
N ALA A 92 -6.99 -3.40 -28.60
CA ALA A 92 -8.23 -3.95 -28.05
C ALA A 92 -8.04 -4.71 -26.73
N LEU A 93 -6.78 -5.05 -26.36
CA LEU A 93 -6.42 -5.76 -25.13
C LEU A 93 -5.84 -4.84 -24.04
N ILE A 94 -6.02 -3.51 -24.17
CA ILE A 94 -5.79 -2.54 -23.10
C ILE A 94 -6.91 -2.71 -22.07
N LYS A 95 -6.75 -3.76 -21.26
CA LYS A 95 -7.46 -3.97 -20.00
C LYS A 95 -7.35 -2.66 -19.22
N ARG A 96 -8.51 -2.04 -18.96
CA ARG A 96 -8.73 -0.83 -18.13
C ARG A 96 -7.49 -0.52 -17.29
N GLU A 97 -6.74 0.52 -17.66
CA GLU A 97 -5.67 1.05 -16.82
C GLU A 97 -6.27 1.35 -15.45
N THR A 98 -5.98 0.48 -14.49
CA THR A 98 -6.26 0.77 -13.09
C THR A 98 -5.36 1.91 -12.71
N ASP A 99 -5.92 3.10 -12.64
CA ASP A 99 -5.16 4.28 -12.26
C ASP A 99 -4.91 4.26 -10.75
N PHE A 100 -3.66 4.07 -10.35
CA PHE A 100 -3.27 4.02 -8.94
C PHE A 100 -3.06 5.44 -8.40
N SER A 101 -3.59 5.70 -7.21
CA SER A 101 -3.40 6.99 -6.52
C SER A 101 -2.14 6.97 -5.65
N VAL A 102 -1.51 8.14 -5.46
CA VAL A 102 -0.41 8.28 -4.50
C VAL A 102 -0.90 7.93 -3.09
N GLY A 103 -0.10 7.15 -2.36
CA GLY A 103 -0.46 6.58 -1.05
C GLY A 103 -1.19 5.23 -1.13
N GLN A 104 -1.59 4.77 -2.31
CA GLN A 104 -2.27 3.49 -2.47
C GLN A 104 -1.29 2.32 -2.28
N ARG A 105 -1.67 1.33 -1.47
CA ARG A 105 -0.95 0.06 -1.38
C ARG A 105 -1.17 -0.79 -2.63
N VAL A 106 -0.08 -1.33 -3.14
CA VAL A 106 -0.03 -2.13 -4.35
C VAL A 106 0.81 -3.39 -4.12
N LEU A 107 0.39 -4.48 -4.75
CA LEU A 107 1.15 -5.70 -4.89
C LEU A 107 1.98 -5.61 -6.17
N THR A 108 3.27 -5.87 -6.04
CA THR A 108 4.21 -5.96 -7.15
C THR A 108 4.79 -7.37 -7.22
N GLN A 109 5.46 -7.73 -8.32
CA GLN A 109 6.20 -9.00 -8.37
C GLN A 109 7.35 -9.10 -7.36
N PHE A 110 7.73 -7.98 -6.74
CA PHE A 110 8.82 -7.87 -5.77
C PHE A 110 8.34 -7.79 -4.31
N GLY A 111 7.03 -7.84 -4.08
CA GLY A 111 6.41 -7.72 -2.77
C GLY A 111 5.39 -6.57 -2.69
N LYS A 112 4.94 -6.28 -1.48
CA LYS A 112 3.98 -5.20 -1.22
C LYS A 112 4.68 -3.86 -1.10
N GLY A 113 4.09 -2.84 -1.71
CA GLY A 113 4.60 -1.48 -1.67
C GLY A 113 3.50 -0.43 -1.68
N VAL A 114 3.91 0.83 -1.64
CA VAL A 114 3.02 1.99 -1.73
C VAL A 114 3.47 2.87 -2.87
N VAL A 115 2.50 3.36 -3.64
CA VAL A 115 2.75 4.36 -4.68
C VAL A 115 3.16 5.67 -4.03
N ALA A 116 4.41 6.06 -4.15
CA ALA A 116 4.95 7.32 -3.64
C ALA A 116 4.77 8.47 -4.63
N GLU A 117 4.85 8.19 -5.94
CA GLU A 117 4.74 9.20 -6.99
C GLU A 117 4.10 8.58 -8.24
N LYS A 118 3.23 9.34 -8.91
CA LYS A 118 2.66 8.97 -10.22
C LYS A 118 3.37 9.79 -11.31
N ARG A 119 3.89 9.11 -12.33
CA ARG A 119 4.51 9.70 -13.53
C ARG A 119 3.70 9.37 -14.77
N VAL A 120 4.06 10.00 -15.90
CA VAL A 120 3.33 9.87 -17.18
C VAL A 120 3.16 8.41 -17.62
N ASN A 121 4.21 7.57 -17.48
CA ASN A 121 4.21 6.18 -17.95
C ASN A 121 4.66 5.16 -16.88
N ALA A 122 4.80 5.60 -15.62
CA ALA A 122 5.34 4.76 -14.55
C ALA A 122 4.86 5.25 -13.18
N TYR A 123 5.00 4.38 -12.19
CA TYR A 123 4.78 4.69 -10.78
C TYR A 123 6.08 4.48 -10.01
N VAL A 124 6.36 5.38 -9.09
CA VAL A 124 7.41 5.20 -8.09
C VAL A 124 6.79 4.49 -6.90
N VAL A 125 7.24 3.27 -6.63
CA VAL A 125 6.70 2.41 -5.57
C VAL A 125 7.78 2.12 -4.55
N VAL A 126 7.52 2.43 -3.29
CA VAL A 126 8.39 2.08 -2.16
C VAL A 126 7.91 0.76 -1.58
N LEU A 127 8.80 -0.24 -1.47
CA LEU A 127 8.46 -1.53 -0.87
C LEU A 127 8.55 -1.43 0.66
N HIS A 128 7.48 -1.85 1.36
CA HIS A 128 7.41 -1.75 2.82
C HIS A 128 7.49 -3.11 3.53
N GLU A 129 7.07 -4.18 2.86
CA GLU A 129 7.06 -5.55 3.38
C GLU A 129 7.96 -6.48 2.54
N SER A 130 9.06 -5.96 1.99
CA SER A 130 10.02 -6.80 1.28
C SER A 130 10.87 -7.60 2.26
N THR A 131 11.12 -8.88 1.93
CA THR A 131 12.07 -9.74 2.65
C THR A 131 13.53 -9.31 2.47
N TRP A 132 13.77 -8.22 1.74
CA TRP A 132 15.07 -7.67 1.42
C TRP A 132 15.07 -6.16 1.59
N VAL A 133 16.20 -5.63 2.03
CA VAL A 133 16.47 -4.19 2.17
C VAL A 133 17.71 -3.86 1.36
N LEU A 134 17.83 -2.60 0.92
CA LEU A 134 19.06 -2.12 0.31
C LEU A 134 20.17 -2.00 1.35
N ALA A 135 21.40 -1.81 0.88
CA ALA A 135 22.51 -1.44 1.76
C ALA A 135 22.13 -0.24 2.64
N TYR A 136 22.61 -0.25 3.88
CA TYR A 136 22.27 0.76 4.90
C TYR A 136 20.80 0.76 5.34
N GLY A 137 20.07 -0.34 5.13
CA GLY A 137 18.71 -0.51 5.65
C GLY A 137 17.64 0.31 4.92
N GLN A 138 17.97 0.86 3.75
CA GLN A 138 17.01 1.64 2.96
C GLN A 138 15.95 0.72 2.34
N LYS A 139 14.71 1.19 2.33
CA LYS A 139 13.60 0.50 1.66
C LYS A 139 13.78 0.61 0.14
N PRO A 140 13.64 -0.49 -0.62
CA PRO A 140 13.74 -0.44 -2.07
C PRO A 140 12.69 0.49 -2.68
N THR A 141 13.12 1.35 -3.61
CA THR A 141 12.25 2.20 -4.42
C THR A 141 12.32 1.75 -5.87
N LEU A 142 11.17 1.41 -6.44
CA LEU A 142 11.05 0.83 -7.78
C LEU A 142 10.30 1.75 -8.71
N TYR A 143 10.70 1.74 -9.98
CA TYR A 143 9.97 2.39 -11.07
C TYR A 143 9.25 1.31 -11.87
N LEU A 144 7.92 1.25 -11.74
CA LEU A 144 7.12 0.16 -12.28
C LEU A 144 6.06 0.68 -13.26
N GLY A 145 5.84 -0.06 -14.34
CA GLY A 145 4.74 0.20 -15.27
C GLY A 145 3.38 -0.19 -14.65
N PRO A 146 2.26 0.38 -15.15
CA PRO A 146 0.91 0.10 -14.64
C PRO A 146 0.55 -1.39 -14.64
N ASN A 147 1.03 -2.14 -15.64
CA ASN A 147 0.82 -3.58 -15.80
C ASN A 147 1.55 -4.45 -14.75
N MET A 148 2.50 -3.88 -14.01
CA MET A 148 3.26 -4.57 -12.97
C MET A 148 2.67 -4.37 -11.57
N LEU A 149 1.60 -3.57 -11.45
CA LEU A 149 0.94 -3.26 -10.20
C LEU A 149 -0.42 -3.94 -10.14
N LYS A 150 -0.76 -4.47 -8.97
CA LYS A 150 -2.10 -4.93 -8.64
C LYS A 150 -2.56 -4.23 -7.35
N PRO A 151 -3.81 -3.80 -7.23
CA PRO A 151 -4.30 -3.26 -5.98
C PRO A 151 -4.19 -4.32 -4.88
N ASP A 152 -3.72 -3.93 -3.70
CA ASP A 152 -3.65 -4.84 -2.55
C ASP A 152 -5.06 -5.01 -1.96
N PRO A 153 -5.69 -6.20 -2.05
CA PRO A 153 -7.05 -6.41 -1.54
C PRO A 153 -7.10 -6.40 -0.01
N THR A 154 -5.96 -6.59 0.66
CA THR A 154 -5.89 -6.57 2.13
C THR A 154 -5.88 -5.14 2.68
N PHE A 155 -5.56 -4.17 1.83
CA PHE A 155 -5.55 -2.77 2.19
C PHE A 155 -6.76 -2.06 1.59
N SER A 156 -7.78 -1.87 2.42
CA SER A 156 -8.78 -0.84 2.13
C SER A 156 -8.13 0.50 2.45
N PRO A 157 -7.83 1.37 1.47
CA PRO A 157 -7.30 2.68 1.78
C PRO A 157 -8.27 3.37 2.74
N ILE A 158 -7.80 3.78 3.90
CA ILE A 158 -8.55 4.68 4.77
C ILE A 158 -8.61 6.00 4.02
N VAL A 159 -9.62 6.16 3.17
CA VAL A 159 -9.79 7.36 2.34
C VAL A 159 -10.33 8.48 3.24
N GLY A 160 -9.40 9.17 3.90
CA GLY A 160 -9.39 10.63 4.07
C GLY A 160 -10.60 11.31 4.73
N SER A 161 -11.37 10.62 5.57
CA SER A 161 -12.47 11.28 6.30
C SER A 161 -12.94 10.52 7.55
N GLU A 162 -12.21 9.49 7.98
CA GLU A 162 -12.57 8.71 9.15
C GLU A 162 -12.43 9.57 10.41
N LYS A 163 -13.52 9.73 11.15
CA LYS A 163 -13.50 10.42 12.43
C LYS A 163 -12.90 9.52 13.49
N VAL A 164 -11.96 10.08 14.24
CA VAL A 164 -11.25 9.36 15.29
C VAL A 164 -11.15 10.20 16.55
N THR A 165 -11.07 9.52 17.69
CA THR A 165 -10.69 10.13 18.97
C THR A 165 -9.22 9.83 19.23
N THR A 166 -8.45 10.88 19.50
CA THR A 166 -7.02 10.82 19.83
C THR A 166 -6.81 11.31 21.27
N PRO A 167 -5.62 11.12 21.87
CA PRO A 167 -5.28 11.73 23.17
C PRO A 167 -5.36 13.27 23.17
N PHE A 168 -5.33 13.88 21.98
CA PHE A 168 -5.38 15.33 21.76
C PHE A 168 -6.78 15.83 21.35
N GLY A 169 -7.79 14.96 21.41
CA GLY A 169 -9.18 15.26 21.05
C GLY A 169 -9.65 14.61 19.75
N GLU A 170 -10.79 15.09 19.23
CA GLU A 170 -11.40 14.58 18.00
C GLU A 170 -10.65 15.06 16.75
N GLY A 171 -10.39 14.14 15.83
CA GLY A 171 -9.71 14.42 14.57
C GLY A 171 -10.27 13.62 13.40
N ILE A 172 -9.75 13.93 12.22
CA ILE A 172 -10.04 13.22 10.97
C ILE A 172 -8.75 12.59 10.47
N VAL A 173 -8.79 11.30 10.15
CA VAL A 173 -7.68 10.61 9.48
C VAL A 173 -7.60 11.10 8.05
N LEU A 174 -6.52 11.80 7.72
CA LEU A 174 -6.24 12.28 6.36
C LEU A 174 -5.66 11.15 5.50
N SER A 175 -4.71 10.41 6.07
CA SER A 175 -4.04 9.29 5.42
C SER A 175 -3.27 8.46 6.43
N THR A 176 -2.75 7.32 6.01
CA THR A 176 -1.75 6.55 6.77
C THR A 176 -0.39 6.79 6.11
N ASP A 177 0.62 7.16 6.89
CA ASP A 177 1.99 7.19 6.40
C ASP A 177 2.38 5.77 5.98
N PRO A 178 2.69 5.54 4.70
CA PRO A 178 3.07 4.21 4.23
C PRO A 178 4.34 3.69 4.91
N THR A 179 5.22 4.57 5.37
CA THR A 179 6.54 4.19 5.88
C THR A 179 6.51 3.67 7.29
N SER A 180 5.83 4.40 8.17
CA SER A 180 5.76 4.13 9.61
C SER A 180 4.46 3.47 10.04
N GLU A 181 3.49 3.33 9.14
CA GLU A 181 2.11 2.93 9.44
C GLU A 181 1.38 3.88 10.40
N GLN A 182 1.95 5.05 10.69
CA GLN A 182 1.32 6.06 11.53
C GLN A 182 0.15 6.71 10.79
N LEU A 183 -0.92 7.00 11.52
CA LEU A 183 -2.05 7.77 11.02
C LEU A 183 -1.69 9.25 11.02
N ILE A 184 -1.92 9.91 9.89
CA ILE A 184 -1.87 11.36 9.78
C ILE A 184 -3.27 11.87 10.12
N VAL A 185 -3.42 12.45 11.32
CA VAL A 185 -4.70 12.91 11.86
C VAL A 185 -4.70 14.43 11.98
N GLU A 186 -5.73 15.09 11.46
CA GLU A 186 -5.94 16.54 11.61
C GLU A 186 -7.00 16.80 12.68
N SER A 187 -6.73 17.69 13.65
CA SER A 187 -7.72 18.04 14.68
C SER A 187 -8.94 18.71 14.06
N THR A 188 -10.11 18.52 14.68
CA THR A 188 -11.36 19.21 14.27
C THR A 188 -11.85 20.25 15.28
N LYS A 189 -11.28 20.28 16.49
CA LYS A 189 -11.83 21.05 17.61
C LYS A 189 -11.00 22.26 18.02
N TRP A 190 -9.77 22.37 17.56
CA TRP A 190 -8.89 23.45 17.98
C TRP A 190 -7.88 23.81 16.89
N LEU A 191 -7.44 25.07 16.93
CA LEU A 191 -6.51 25.67 16.00
C LEU A 191 -5.19 26.00 16.72
N LEU A 192 -4.10 25.99 15.98
CA LEU A 192 -2.83 26.55 16.40
C LEU A 192 -2.90 28.09 16.44
N ALA A 193 -1.92 28.75 17.07
CA ALA A 193 -1.89 30.21 17.21
C ALA A 193 -1.84 30.97 15.87
N ASN A 194 -1.56 30.29 14.77
CA ASN A 194 -1.56 30.82 13.41
C ASN A 194 -2.83 30.44 12.62
N ASP A 195 -3.92 30.11 13.32
CA ASP A 195 -5.22 29.70 12.77
C ASP A 195 -5.16 28.47 11.83
N SER A 196 -4.14 27.63 11.95
CA SER A 196 -4.04 26.37 11.21
C SER A 196 -4.49 25.18 12.05
N LEU A 197 -5.06 24.16 11.41
CA LEU A 197 -5.41 22.91 12.07
C LEU A 197 -4.14 22.09 12.32
N PRO A 198 -3.88 21.65 13.56
CA PRO A 198 -2.72 20.81 13.86
C PRO A 198 -2.86 19.43 13.22
N ARG A 199 -1.74 18.88 12.75
CA ARG A 199 -1.61 17.53 12.22
C ARG A 199 -0.71 16.69 13.09
N PHE A 200 -1.14 15.47 13.39
CA PHE A 200 -0.43 14.52 14.22
C PHE A 200 -0.06 13.29 13.39
N PHE A 201 1.11 12.74 13.66
CA PHE A 201 1.49 11.39 13.23
C PHE A 201 1.31 10.49 14.44
N LEU A 202 0.24 9.68 14.44
CA LEU A 202 -0.16 8.88 15.59
C LEU A 202 -0.01 7.40 15.29
N ASP A 203 0.49 6.65 16.27
CA ASP A 203 0.40 5.19 16.24
C ASP A 203 -1.10 4.79 16.21
N PRO A 204 -1.53 3.86 15.32
CA PRO A 204 -2.91 3.41 15.26
C PRO A 204 -3.48 2.92 16.60
N THR A 205 -2.64 2.41 17.51
CA THR A 205 -3.04 1.94 18.85
C THR A 205 -3.49 3.08 19.78
N LEU A 206 -3.09 4.32 19.50
CA LEU A 206 -3.49 5.51 20.24
C LEU A 206 -4.79 6.14 19.71
N VAL A 207 -5.35 5.58 18.64
CA VAL A 207 -6.48 6.17 17.92
C VAL A 207 -7.69 5.27 18.07
N THR A 208 -8.72 5.77 18.75
CA THR A 208 -10.01 5.08 18.86
C THR A 208 -10.90 5.49 17.70
N ARG A 209 -11.23 4.54 16.84
CA ARG A 209 -12.17 4.78 15.72
C ARG A 209 -13.56 5.02 16.28
N PHE A 210 -14.25 6.00 15.72
CA PHE A 210 -15.69 6.09 15.94
C PHE A 210 -16.32 4.93 15.19
N ASP A 211 -16.53 3.81 15.88
CA ASP A 211 -17.47 2.80 15.40
C ASP A 211 -18.82 3.51 15.30
N GLU A 212 -19.26 3.80 14.07
CA GLU A 212 -20.66 4.08 13.80
C GLU A 212 -21.41 2.80 14.19
N LYS A 213 -21.74 2.65 15.48
CA LYS A 213 -22.75 1.70 15.89
C LYS A 213 -24.01 2.11 15.16
N GLU A 214 -24.43 1.28 14.20
CA GLU A 214 -25.75 1.37 13.62
C GLU A 214 -26.73 1.48 14.79
N LEU A 215 -27.40 2.62 14.87
CA LEU A 215 -28.38 2.85 15.93
C LEU A 215 -29.54 1.90 15.68
N LYS A 216 -29.67 0.84 16.48
CA LYS A 216 -30.76 -0.13 16.35
C LYS A 216 -31.95 0.33 17.18
N THR A 217 -33.14 0.28 16.57
CA THR A 217 -34.38 0.59 17.29
C THR A 217 -34.55 -0.37 18.46
N GLY A 218 -34.85 0.16 19.65
CA GLY A 218 -34.98 -0.60 20.89
C GLY A 218 -33.71 -0.66 21.76
N GLU A 219 -32.54 -0.26 21.23
CA GLU A 219 -31.33 -0.17 22.05
C GLU A 219 -31.35 1.07 22.96
N THR A 220 -30.67 0.95 24.09
CA THR A 220 -30.55 2.02 25.09
C THR A 220 -29.19 2.71 24.91
N TYR A 221 -29.22 4.04 24.77
CA TYR A 221 -28.06 4.88 24.60
C TYR A 221 -27.95 5.87 25.76
N ASN A 222 -26.72 6.07 26.26
CA ASN A 222 -26.44 7.13 27.21
C ASN A 222 -26.37 8.45 26.44
N THR A 223 -27.19 9.42 26.85
CA THR A 223 -27.24 10.72 26.20
C THR A 223 -26.77 11.79 27.18
N SER A 224 -25.94 12.72 26.70
CA SER A 224 -25.56 13.92 27.47
C SER A 224 -26.67 14.97 27.54
N PHE A 225 -27.81 14.72 26.88
CA PHE A 225 -28.93 15.65 26.78
C PHE A 225 -29.87 15.61 27.99
N CYS A 226 -29.68 14.66 28.90
CA CYS A 226 -30.43 14.60 30.16
C CYS A 226 -29.57 15.15 31.30
N PRO A 227 -30.11 16.05 32.17
CA PRO A 227 -29.38 16.65 33.30
C PRO A 227 -28.71 15.65 34.25
N SER A 228 -29.14 14.38 34.20
CA SER A 228 -28.68 13.28 35.05
C SER A 228 -28.17 12.06 34.27
N PHE A 229 -27.77 12.22 33.00
CA PHE A 229 -27.28 11.12 32.14
C PHE A 229 -28.26 9.92 32.08
N CYS A 230 -29.57 10.19 32.01
CA CYS A 230 -30.53 9.09 31.96
C CYS A 230 -30.45 8.30 30.66
N PRO A 231 -30.53 6.95 30.73
CA PRO A 231 -30.59 6.10 29.56
C PRO A 231 -31.84 6.41 28.71
N ALA A 232 -31.64 6.59 27.41
CA ALA A 232 -32.72 6.81 26.45
C ALA A 232 -32.80 5.65 25.45
N VAL A 233 -34.01 5.24 25.09
CA VAL A 233 -34.25 4.22 24.07
C VAL A 233 -34.42 4.89 22.72
N LEU A 234 -33.74 4.36 21.70
CA LEU A 234 -34.04 4.71 20.32
C LEU A 234 -35.39 4.12 19.93
N THR A 235 -36.41 4.95 19.77
CA THR A 235 -37.77 4.50 19.49
C THR A 235 -38.08 4.43 18.01
N SER A 236 -37.46 5.28 17.18
CA SER A 236 -37.63 5.26 15.74
C SER A 236 -36.50 5.98 15.01
N LEU A 237 -36.17 5.49 13.82
CA LEU A 237 -35.38 6.16 12.79
C LEU A 237 -36.34 6.56 11.67
N PHE A 238 -36.51 7.86 11.44
CA PHE A 238 -37.34 8.36 10.34
C PHE A 238 -36.52 9.32 9.50
N GLN A 239 -36.14 8.88 8.29
CA GLN A 239 -35.32 9.64 7.34
C GLN A 239 -34.00 10.16 7.96
N ASP A 240 -33.97 11.44 8.34
CA ASP A 240 -32.83 12.18 8.91
C ASP A 240 -32.98 12.42 10.43
N LYS A 241 -34.01 11.85 11.06
CA LYS A 241 -34.33 12.07 12.48
C LYS A 241 -34.22 10.80 13.30
N VAL A 242 -33.63 10.95 14.47
CA VAL A 242 -33.55 9.95 15.52
C VAL A 242 -34.46 10.40 16.68
N ILE A 243 -35.41 9.54 17.05
CA ILE A 243 -36.31 9.80 18.19
C ILE A 243 -35.80 9.04 19.41
N LEU A 244 -35.37 9.79 20.42
CA LEU A 244 -34.94 9.24 21.71
C LEU A 244 -36.02 9.47 22.76
N GLN A 245 -36.33 8.41 23.51
CA GLN A 245 -37.25 8.45 24.63
C GLN A 245 -36.53 8.04 25.93
N PRO A 246 -36.41 8.93 26.93
CA PRO A 246 -35.78 8.60 28.20
C PRO A 246 -36.61 7.54 28.95
N LYS A 247 -35.95 6.58 29.61
CA LYS A 247 -36.66 5.51 30.35
C LYS A 247 -37.30 5.98 31.64
N THR A 248 -36.67 6.94 32.32
CA THR A 248 -36.98 7.29 33.71
C THR A 248 -37.37 8.76 33.89
N TRP A 249 -37.52 9.51 32.79
CA TRP A 249 -37.84 10.93 32.85
C TRP A 249 -39.28 11.17 32.39
N GLU A 250 -40.07 11.78 33.26
CA GLU A 250 -41.44 12.22 32.98
C GLU A 250 -41.55 13.73 33.17
N LEU A 251 -42.27 14.39 32.27
CA LEU A 251 -42.72 15.77 32.44
C LEU A 251 -43.92 15.81 33.42
N ALA A 252 -44.33 17.02 33.79
CA ALA A 252 -45.60 17.24 34.49
C ALA A 252 -46.75 16.53 33.74
N TYR A 253 -47.72 16.01 34.49
CA TYR A 253 -48.85 15.23 33.97
C TYR A 253 -48.50 13.87 33.36
N LYS A 254 -47.39 13.25 33.79
CA LYS A 254 -46.96 11.89 33.39
C LYS A 254 -46.72 11.74 31.88
N GLN A 255 -46.31 12.81 31.21
CA GLN A 255 -45.95 12.75 29.79
C GLN A 255 -44.47 12.39 29.64
N ILE A 256 -44.16 11.40 28.80
CA ILE A 256 -42.77 11.06 28.51
C ILE A 256 -42.27 11.94 27.36
N PRO A 257 -41.24 12.79 27.58
CA PRO A 257 -40.73 13.66 26.54
C PRO A 257 -40.07 12.84 25.43
N ARG A 258 -40.20 13.33 24.19
CA ARG A 258 -39.52 12.76 23.01
C ARG A 258 -38.55 13.77 22.47
N PHE A 259 -37.30 13.35 22.30
CA PHE A 259 -36.27 14.18 21.71
C PHE A 259 -36.09 13.83 20.24
N TYR A 260 -36.13 14.84 19.39
CA TYR A 260 -35.93 14.69 17.95
C TYR A 260 -34.54 15.21 17.61
N LEU A 261 -33.60 14.29 17.37
CA LEU A 261 -32.27 14.64 16.88
C LEU A 261 -32.31 14.64 15.37
N THR A 262 -31.99 15.77 14.74
CA THR A 262 -31.90 15.85 13.28
C THR A 262 -30.43 15.73 12.89
N ARG A 263 -30.11 14.85 11.94
CA ARG A 263 -28.77 14.74 11.37
C ARG A 263 -28.51 16.03 10.61
N ARG A 264 -27.60 16.87 11.07
CA ARG A 264 -27.24 18.05 10.27
C ARG A 264 -26.58 17.58 8.97
N PRO A 265 -27.02 18.05 7.80
CA PRO A 265 -26.28 17.90 6.55
C PRO A 265 -25.08 18.85 6.60
N SER A 266 -24.08 18.51 7.40
CA SER A 266 -22.79 19.20 7.40
C SER A 266 -21.71 18.17 7.14
N ARG A 267 -20.61 18.59 6.49
CA ARG A 267 -19.40 17.76 6.31
C ARG A 267 -18.85 17.26 7.66
N THR A 268 -19.37 17.76 8.78
CA THR A 268 -19.14 17.31 10.15
C THR A 268 -20.37 16.55 10.66
N ILE A 269 -20.27 15.23 10.83
CA ILE A 269 -21.35 14.40 11.39
C ILE A 269 -21.46 14.66 12.91
N GLY A 270 -22.56 15.29 13.34
CA GLY A 270 -22.90 15.50 14.74
C GLY A 270 -24.41 15.75 14.87
N TRP A 271 -25.03 15.15 15.88
CA TRP A 271 -26.44 15.35 16.18
C TRP A 271 -26.59 16.60 17.07
N SER A 272 -27.43 17.54 16.67
CA SER A 272 -27.75 18.73 17.48
C SER A 272 -29.25 18.78 17.77
N LEU A 273 -29.62 19.24 18.97
CA LEU A 273 -31.00 19.51 19.31
C LEU A 273 -31.54 20.68 18.46
N LYS A 274 -32.81 20.57 18.02
CA LYS A 274 -33.61 21.72 17.57
C LYS A 274 -34.59 22.08 18.67
#